data_AF-A0A929UM63-F1
#
_entry.id   AF-A0A929UM63-F1
#
_cell.length_a   1.000
_cell.length_b   1.000
_cell.length_c   1.000
_cell.angle_alpha   90.00
_cell.angle_beta   90.00
_cell.angle_gamma   90.00
#
_symmetry.space_group_name_H-M   'P 1'
#
loop_
_entity.id
_entity.type
_entity.pdbx_description
1 polymer ?
#
loop_
_entity_poly.entity_id
_entity_poly.type
_entity_poly.pdbx_seq_one_letter_code
_entity_poly.pdbx_strand_id
1 'polypeptide(L)'
;SPTYEGMVSDVREIADFLHQKQIPLMVDEAHGSHFGLYPTFPESALSCGADLVIHSLHKTLPSLTQTALLHVQGELIDRERVRRYLRVFQSTSPSYPLMASIDSCVCEVKKAGAYRFLHLEKLRNLLEEKTGNLTEVRILPREMIADPCKIVVFSSSKTGRWISDQLRHDYHLEPEMEGEHHVVLILTGYDTSEGIQRLVNAVQGINETAVWEKQKGEERRDGSRGFTEMTKHLPKRRILPTEAWDRKREWKELNESKGSICAEMLHVYPPGIPLLVAGEEIDAETILAMKQLLQAGANLQGIRWQEGRVYVPVVKNKPLPNLCLS
;
A
#
# COMPACT_ATOMS: atom_id res chain seq x y z
N SER A 1 -5.38 5.93 7.14
CA SER A 1 -3.94 5.93 7.46
C SER A 1 -3.74 4.86 8.52
N PRO A 2 -3.22 3.69 8.13
CA PRO A 2 -1.79 3.67 7.84
C PRO A 2 -1.43 3.42 6.37
N THR A 3 -0.16 3.64 6.04
CA THR A 3 0.45 3.15 4.80
C THR A 3 0.58 1.62 4.82
N TYR A 4 1.04 1.04 3.72
CA TYR A 4 1.18 -0.41 3.59
C TYR A 4 2.18 -0.99 4.61
N GLU A 5 3.24 -0.24 4.90
CA GLU A 5 4.31 -0.54 5.84
C GLU A 5 3.91 -0.28 7.31
N GLY A 6 2.78 0.37 7.57
CA GLY A 6 2.31 0.65 8.93
C GLY A 6 2.65 2.05 9.46
N MET A 7 2.97 3.00 8.57
CA MET A 7 3.18 4.40 8.96
C MET A 7 1.83 5.08 9.18
N VAL A 8 1.67 5.77 10.32
CA VAL A 8 0.44 6.45 10.71
C VAL A 8 0.60 7.97 10.56
N SER A 9 -0.40 8.62 9.99
CA SER A 9 -0.46 10.09 9.84
C SER A 9 -1.11 10.72 11.07
N ASP A 10 -0.80 11.99 11.34
CA ASP A 10 -1.52 12.77 12.35
C ASP A 10 -2.90 13.19 11.81
N VAL A 11 -3.86 12.27 11.86
CA VAL A 11 -5.22 12.49 11.37
C VAL A 11 -5.93 13.59 12.16
N ARG A 12 -5.60 13.74 13.45
CA ARG A 12 -6.26 14.71 14.33
C ARG A 12 -5.90 16.14 13.92
N GLU A 13 -4.61 16.42 13.76
CA GLU A 13 -4.16 17.74 13.30
C GLU A 13 -4.73 18.08 11.91
N ILE A 14 -4.78 17.10 11.00
CA ILE A 14 -5.37 17.28 9.67
C ILE A 14 -6.87 17.58 9.77
N ALA A 15 -7.62 16.83 10.57
CA ALA A 15 -9.05 17.04 10.77
C ALA A 15 -9.33 18.44 11.35
N ASP A 16 -8.62 18.82 12.41
CA ASP A 16 -8.77 20.12 13.07
C ASP A 16 -8.53 21.28 12.10
N PHE A 17 -7.49 21.19 11.26
CA PHE A 17 -7.18 22.20 10.25
C PHE A 17 -8.27 22.32 9.17
N LEU A 18 -8.80 21.19 8.69
CA LEU A 18 -9.84 21.17 7.65
C LEU A 18 -11.19 21.65 8.18
N HIS A 19 -11.55 21.27 9.41
CA HIS A 19 -12.81 21.65 10.05
C HIS A 19 -12.88 23.16 10.34
N GLN A 20 -11.75 23.81 10.64
CA GLN A 20 -11.67 25.28 10.70
C GLN A 20 -12.11 25.96 9.38
N LYS A 21 -12.04 25.24 8.25
CA LYS A 21 -12.44 25.70 6.92
C LYS A 21 -13.76 25.09 6.44
N GLN A 22 -14.46 24.36 7.30
CA GLN A 22 -15.69 23.62 6.97
C GLN A 22 -15.49 22.61 5.83
N ILE A 23 -14.30 22.01 5.74
CA ILE A 23 -13.98 20.98 4.75
C ILE A 23 -14.04 19.61 5.46
N PRO A 24 -14.85 18.65 4.99
CA PRO A 24 -14.88 17.32 5.59
C PRO A 24 -13.61 16.52 5.26
N LEU A 25 -13.20 15.65 6.17
CA LEU A 25 -12.07 14.74 6.00
C LEU A 25 -12.56 13.31 5.73
N MET A 26 -12.12 12.74 4.62
CA MET A 26 -12.27 11.32 4.29
C MET A 26 -10.91 10.61 4.45
N VAL A 27 -10.89 9.49 5.17
CA VAL A 27 -9.68 8.70 5.41
C VAL A 27 -9.89 7.27 4.94
N ASP A 28 -9.08 6.86 3.96
CA ASP A 28 -8.91 5.43 3.67
C ASP A 28 -8.06 4.80 4.78
N GLU A 29 -8.72 4.03 5.65
CA GLU A 29 -8.13 3.28 6.75
C GLU A 29 -8.27 1.78 6.49
N ALA A 30 -8.19 1.36 5.22
CA ALA A 30 -8.41 -0.04 4.83
C ALA A 30 -7.55 -1.04 5.62
N HIS A 31 -6.28 -0.71 5.89
CA HIS A 31 -5.39 -1.57 6.69
C HIS A 31 -5.53 -1.36 8.21
N GLY A 32 -6.11 -0.24 8.65
CA GLY A 32 -6.23 0.17 10.06
C GLY A 32 -7.53 -0.25 10.74
N SER A 33 -8.24 -1.27 10.24
CA SER A 33 -9.52 -1.73 10.81
C SER A 33 -9.44 -2.14 12.30
N HIS A 34 -8.24 -2.43 12.80
CA HIS A 34 -7.98 -2.78 14.19
C HIS A 34 -7.64 -1.57 15.10
N PHE A 35 -7.45 -0.38 14.52
CA PHE A 35 -7.09 0.83 15.26
C PHE A 35 -8.21 1.27 16.21
N GLY A 36 -7.82 1.79 17.38
CA GLY A 36 -8.75 2.18 18.44
C GLY A 36 -9.47 1.02 19.14
N LEU A 37 -9.21 -0.24 18.76
CA LEU A 37 -9.85 -1.41 19.38
C LEU A 37 -9.08 -1.98 20.59
N TYR A 38 -7.86 -1.48 20.83
CA TYR A 38 -7.04 -1.89 21.96
C TYR A 38 -6.15 -0.73 22.45
N PRO A 39 -5.88 -0.56 23.76
CA PRO A 39 -5.30 0.68 24.31
C PRO A 39 -3.92 1.09 23.77
N THR A 40 -3.10 0.13 23.34
CA THR A 40 -1.75 0.39 22.82
C THR A 40 -1.71 0.56 21.32
N PHE A 41 -2.83 0.31 20.62
CA PHE A 41 -2.91 0.46 19.18
C PHE A 41 -3.12 1.93 18.81
N PRO A 42 -2.72 2.36 17.60
CA PRO A 42 -3.01 3.70 17.12
C PRO A 42 -4.50 4.04 17.22
N GLU A 43 -4.81 5.32 17.43
CA GLU A 43 -6.19 5.80 17.39
C GLU A 43 -6.77 5.59 15.98
N SER A 44 -8.05 5.24 15.91
CA SER A 44 -8.75 5.17 14.62
C SER A 44 -8.97 6.57 14.07
N ALA A 45 -9.01 6.71 12.75
CA ALA A 45 -9.30 7.98 12.10
C ALA A 45 -10.65 8.59 12.56
N LEU A 46 -11.62 7.75 12.93
CA LEU A 46 -12.90 8.20 13.51
C LEU A 46 -12.72 8.92 14.84
N SER A 47 -11.94 8.33 15.76
CA SER A 47 -11.62 8.94 17.06
C SER A 47 -10.78 10.21 16.92
N CYS A 48 -10.03 10.32 15.82
CA CYS A 48 -9.27 11.51 15.46
C CYS A 48 -10.11 12.61 14.80
N GLY A 49 -11.40 12.39 14.54
CA GLY A 49 -12.31 13.42 14.01
C GLY A 49 -12.59 13.36 12.51
N ALA A 50 -12.15 12.33 11.79
CA ALA A 50 -12.51 12.16 10.39
C ALA A 50 -14.02 11.93 10.21
N ASP A 51 -14.59 12.49 9.13
CA ASP A 51 -16.03 12.46 8.85
C ASP A 51 -16.45 11.20 8.07
N LEU A 52 -15.58 10.70 7.19
CA LEU A 52 -15.77 9.46 6.43
C LEU A 52 -14.56 8.55 6.57
N VAL A 53 -14.75 7.32 7.04
CA VAL A 53 -13.65 6.36 7.23
C VAL A 53 -13.99 5.02 6.60
N ILE A 54 -13.05 4.47 5.82
CA ILE A 54 -13.19 3.17 5.16
C ILE A 54 -12.33 2.14 5.87
N HIS A 55 -12.94 1.06 6.35
CA HIS A 55 -12.25 -0.10 6.91
C HIS A 55 -12.42 -1.31 6.01
N SER A 56 -11.32 -1.96 5.62
CA SER A 56 -11.38 -3.27 4.96
C SER A 56 -11.23 -4.34 6.03
N LEU A 57 -12.34 -4.93 6.46
CA LEU A 57 -12.31 -5.87 7.58
C LEU A 57 -11.39 -7.06 7.29
N HIS A 58 -11.49 -7.62 6.08
CA HIS A 58 -10.72 -8.80 5.66
C HIS A 58 -9.19 -8.63 5.65
N LYS A 59 -8.67 -7.42 5.81
CA LYS A 59 -7.22 -7.19 5.80
C LYS A 59 -6.57 -7.45 7.16
N THR A 60 -7.19 -6.98 8.24
CA THR A 60 -6.60 -7.05 9.59
C THR A 60 -7.58 -7.57 10.66
N LEU A 61 -8.81 -7.92 10.27
CA LEU A 61 -9.84 -8.51 11.12
C LEU A 61 -10.38 -9.81 10.48
N PRO A 62 -11.01 -10.72 11.26
CA PRO A 62 -11.38 -12.06 10.79
C PRO A 62 -12.65 -12.05 9.92
N SER A 63 -12.54 -11.53 8.70
CA SER A 63 -13.66 -11.48 7.76
C SER A 63 -13.21 -11.88 6.35
N LEU A 64 -14.13 -12.44 5.56
CA LEU A 64 -13.86 -12.89 4.19
C LEU A 64 -13.47 -11.73 3.27
N THR A 65 -12.57 -12.00 2.31
CA THR A 65 -12.17 -11.05 1.26
C THR A 65 -13.39 -10.38 0.60
N GLN A 66 -13.25 -9.11 0.24
CA GLN A 66 -14.32 -8.21 -0.27
C GLN A 66 -15.24 -7.61 0.80
N THR A 67 -15.02 -7.88 2.09
CA THR A 67 -15.80 -7.24 3.17
C THR A 67 -15.16 -5.93 3.66
N ALA A 68 -15.97 -4.88 3.78
CA ALA A 68 -15.55 -3.56 4.24
C ALA A 68 -16.70 -2.82 4.92
N LEU A 69 -16.37 -1.80 5.73
CA LEU A 69 -17.31 -0.87 6.35
C LEU A 69 -16.99 0.56 5.93
N LEU A 70 -18.03 1.35 5.71
CA LEU A 70 -17.95 2.81 5.55
C LEU A 70 -18.59 3.45 6.78
N HIS A 71 -17.80 4.19 7.54
CA HIS A 71 -18.23 4.91 8.71
C HIS A 71 -18.49 6.38 8.36
N VAL A 72 -19.56 6.95 8.91
CA VAL A 72 -19.94 8.35 8.72
C VAL A 72 -20.19 9.01 10.07
N GLN A 73 -19.38 10.02 10.40
CA GLN A 73 -19.41 10.78 11.65
C GLN A 73 -19.63 12.28 11.37
N GLY A 74 -20.13 13.01 12.37
CA GLY A 74 -20.32 14.45 12.28
C GLY A 74 -21.47 14.88 11.36
N GLU A 75 -21.47 16.17 11.03
CA GLU A 75 -22.54 16.88 10.30
C GLU A 75 -22.06 17.51 8.98
N LEU A 76 -20.75 17.49 8.69
CA LEU A 76 -20.20 18.08 7.45
C LEU A 76 -20.53 17.25 6.19
N ILE A 77 -20.95 16.00 6.36
CA ILE A 77 -21.26 15.06 5.26
C ILE A 77 -22.76 14.78 5.19
N ASP A 78 -23.34 15.02 4.02
CA ASP A 78 -24.72 14.64 3.71
C ASP A 78 -24.86 13.11 3.59
N ARG A 79 -25.49 12.51 4.60
CA ARG A 79 -25.73 11.05 4.70
C ARG A 79 -26.65 10.53 3.60
N GLU A 80 -27.62 11.32 3.13
CA GLU A 80 -28.51 10.91 2.04
C GLU A 80 -27.77 10.87 0.71
N ARG A 81 -26.87 11.85 0.49
CA ARG A 81 -25.98 11.82 -0.66
C ARG A 81 -25.07 10.59 -0.64
N VAL A 82 -24.48 10.24 0.49
CA VAL A 82 -23.67 9.01 0.64
C VAL A 82 -24.50 7.76 0.32
N ARG A 83 -25.70 7.61 0.89
CA ARG A 83 -26.61 6.49 0.61
C ARG A 83 -26.96 6.38 -0.87
N ARG A 84 -27.19 7.51 -1.54
CA ARG A 84 -27.47 7.55 -2.99
C ARG A 84 -26.31 6.99 -3.81
N TYR A 85 -25.07 7.37 -3.51
CA TYR A 85 -23.90 6.87 -4.23
C TYR A 85 -23.58 5.41 -3.91
N LEU A 86 -23.78 4.96 -2.66
CA LEU A 86 -23.59 3.55 -2.29
C LEU A 86 -24.44 2.61 -3.16
N ARG A 87 -25.67 3.00 -3.50
CA ARG A 87 -26.56 2.22 -4.38
C ARG A 87 -26.03 2.01 -5.80
N VAL A 88 -25.09 2.85 -6.27
CA VAL A 88 -24.48 2.69 -7.59
C VAL A 88 -23.46 1.55 -7.59
N PHE A 89 -22.77 1.33 -6.48
CA PHE A 89 -21.68 0.36 -6.37
C PHE A 89 -22.11 -0.96 -5.71
N GLN A 90 -23.15 -0.92 -4.87
CA GLN A 90 -23.67 -2.12 -4.21
C GLN A 90 -24.53 -2.94 -5.17
N SER A 91 -24.36 -4.26 -5.10
CA SER A 91 -25.29 -5.20 -5.75
C SER A 91 -26.67 -5.09 -5.09
N THR A 92 -27.73 -5.16 -5.90
CA THR A 92 -29.10 -5.33 -5.39
C THR A 92 -29.32 -6.70 -4.74
N SER A 93 -28.39 -7.64 -4.94
CA SER A 93 -28.35 -8.97 -4.34
C SER A 93 -27.00 -9.16 -3.63
N PRO A 94 -26.83 -8.65 -2.40
CA PRO A 94 -25.59 -8.80 -1.66
C PRO A 94 -25.34 -10.28 -1.33
N SER A 95 -24.07 -10.67 -1.19
CA SER A 95 -23.71 -12.03 -0.76
C SER A 95 -24.00 -12.21 0.72
N TYR A 96 -24.98 -13.06 1.05
CA TYR A 96 -25.37 -13.32 2.45
C TYR A 96 -24.23 -13.93 3.27
N PRO A 97 -23.40 -14.85 2.72
CA PRO A 97 -22.18 -15.28 3.40
C PRO A 97 -21.21 -14.15 3.74
N LEU A 98 -21.02 -13.16 2.86
CA LEU A 98 -20.16 -12.01 3.16
C LEU A 98 -20.76 -11.13 4.25
N MET A 99 -22.08 -10.91 4.24
CA MET A 99 -22.76 -10.16 5.31
C MET A 99 -22.68 -10.89 6.65
N ALA A 100 -22.88 -12.21 6.67
CA ALA A 100 -22.73 -13.03 7.87
C ALA A 100 -21.28 -13.02 8.39
N SER A 101 -20.29 -13.00 7.49
CA SER A 101 -18.87 -12.85 7.85
C SER A 101 -18.61 -11.50 8.53
N ILE A 102 -19.17 -10.40 8.03
CA ILE A 102 -19.06 -9.08 8.65
C ILE A 102 -19.65 -9.09 10.07
N ASP A 103 -20.86 -9.63 10.22
CA ASP A 103 -21.54 -9.70 11.52
C ASP A 103 -20.76 -10.56 12.53
N SER A 104 -20.28 -11.73 12.10
CA SER A 104 -19.44 -12.61 12.90
C SER A 104 -18.13 -11.92 13.31
N CYS A 105 -17.47 -11.21 12.39
CA CYS A 105 -16.26 -10.44 12.66
C CYS A 105 -16.48 -9.39 13.75
N VAL A 106 -17.55 -8.58 13.64
CA VAL A 106 -17.89 -7.56 14.65
C VAL A 106 -18.18 -8.20 16.01
N CYS A 107 -18.93 -9.30 16.01
CA CYS A 107 -19.24 -10.05 17.24
C CYS A 107 -17.98 -10.64 17.90
N GLU A 108 -17.06 -11.21 17.13
CA GLU A 108 -15.80 -11.78 17.62
C GLU A 108 -14.90 -10.69 18.22
N VAL A 109 -14.73 -9.56 17.50
CA VAL A 109 -13.97 -8.41 18.00
C VAL A 109 -14.54 -7.92 19.34
N LYS A 110 -15.87 -7.84 19.46
CA LYS A 110 -16.52 -7.41 20.70
C LYS A 110 -16.31 -8.39 21.87
N LYS A 111 -16.31 -9.71 21.60
CA LYS A 111 -16.24 -10.76 22.63
C LYS A 111 -14.81 -11.12 23.04
N ALA A 112 -13.94 -11.27 22.04
CA ALA A 112 -12.59 -11.82 22.21
C ALA A 112 -11.49 -10.86 21.75
N GLY A 113 -11.81 -9.68 21.20
CA GLY A 113 -10.85 -8.74 20.65
C GLY A 113 -9.73 -8.40 21.63
N ALA A 114 -10.03 -8.03 22.87
CA ALA A 114 -9.01 -7.69 23.87
C ALA A 114 -7.99 -8.82 24.10
N TYR A 115 -8.45 -10.08 24.14
CA TYR A 115 -7.57 -11.24 24.25
C TYR A 115 -6.73 -11.44 23.00
N ARG A 116 -7.34 -11.34 21.81
CA ARG A 116 -6.68 -11.50 20.50
C ARG A 116 -5.63 -10.41 20.26
N PHE A 117 -5.91 -9.16 20.63
CA PHE A 117 -5.01 -8.04 20.47
C PHE A 117 -3.85 -8.08 21.47
N LEU A 118 -4.09 -8.48 22.73
CA LEU A 118 -3.00 -8.76 23.67
C LEU A 118 -2.10 -9.91 23.17
N HIS A 119 -2.69 -10.95 22.57
CA HIS A 119 -1.91 -12.03 21.97
C HIS A 119 -1.05 -11.52 20.82
N LEU A 120 -1.62 -10.72 19.90
CA LEU A 120 -0.87 -10.05 18.83
C LEU A 120 0.33 -9.26 19.38
N GLU A 121 0.14 -8.45 20.41
CA GLU A 121 1.23 -7.69 21.02
C GLU A 121 2.35 -8.59 21.56
N LYS A 122 1.99 -9.70 22.21
CA LYS A 122 2.99 -10.66 22.71
C LYS A 122 3.79 -11.28 21.57
N LEU A 123 3.14 -11.65 20.47
CA LEU A 123 3.81 -12.18 19.28
C LEU A 123 4.73 -11.12 18.65
N ARG A 124 4.27 -9.87 18.56
CA ARG A 124 5.07 -8.75 18.04
C ARG A 124 6.31 -8.49 18.91
N ASN A 125 6.16 -8.45 20.22
CA ASN A 125 7.28 -8.28 21.15
C ASN A 125 8.31 -9.42 21.02
N LEU A 126 7.86 -10.66 20.86
CA LEU A 126 8.74 -11.81 20.65
C LEU A 126 9.56 -11.67 19.36
N LEU A 127 8.93 -11.24 18.26
CA LEU A 127 9.63 -11.01 16.99
C LEU A 127 10.72 -9.94 17.13
N GLU A 128 10.41 -8.83 17.79
CA GLU A 128 11.37 -7.75 18.03
C GLU A 128 12.54 -8.21 18.92
N GLU A 129 12.26 -8.93 20.00
CA GLU A 129 13.30 -9.49 20.89
C GLU A 129 14.25 -10.42 20.13
N LYS A 130 13.71 -11.33 19.30
CA LYS A 130 14.50 -12.38 18.65
C LYS A 130 15.23 -11.94 17.39
N THR A 131 14.78 -10.85 16.76
CA THR A 131 15.32 -10.43 15.44
C THR A 131 15.85 -9.00 15.40
N GLY A 132 15.54 -8.15 16.39
CA GLY A 132 15.89 -6.72 16.36
C GLY A 132 17.40 -6.44 16.38
N ASN A 133 18.21 -7.35 16.95
CA ASN A 133 19.66 -7.23 17.03
C ASN A 133 20.41 -7.84 15.82
N LEU A 134 19.68 -8.37 14.83
CA LEU A 134 20.30 -8.89 13.61
C LEU A 134 20.84 -7.75 12.74
N THR A 135 21.90 -8.02 11.99
CA THR A 135 22.68 -6.98 11.30
C THR A 135 22.33 -6.82 9.83
N GLU A 136 22.12 -7.91 9.11
CA GLU A 136 21.87 -7.87 7.66
C GLU A 136 20.39 -7.96 7.33
N VAL A 137 19.62 -8.78 8.05
CA VAL A 137 18.17 -8.94 7.84
C VAL A 137 17.49 -8.97 9.20
N ARG A 138 16.60 -8.00 9.45
CA ARG A 138 15.92 -7.85 10.75
C ARG A 138 14.50 -7.36 10.60
N ILE A 139 13.68 -7.59 11.62
CA ILE A 139 12.38 -6.92 11.72
C ILE A 139 12.59 -5.53 12.31
N LEU A 140 12.01 -4.52 11.67
CA LEU A 140 12.02 -3.15 12.20
C LEU A 140 11.17 -3.06 13.47
N PRO A 141 11.65 -2.32 14.48
CA PRO A 141 10.97 -2.25 15.75
C PRO A 141 9.77 -1.29 15.66
N ARG A 142 8.78 -1.45 16.56
CA ARG A 142 7.54 -0.67 16.58
C ARG A 142 7.73 0.84 16.68
N GLU A 143 8.85 1.31 17.22
CA GLU A 143 9.12 2.74 17.31
C GLU A 143 9.27 3.37 15.91
N MET A 144 9.61 2.56 14.90
CA MET A 144 9.62 2.98 13.50
C MET A 144 8.30 2.65 12.78
N ILE A 145 7.62 1.57 13.19
CA ILE A 145 6.40 1.07 12.55
C ILE A 145 5.26 1.05 13.58
N ALA A 146 4.42 2.09 13.53
CA ALA A 146 3.38 2.31 14.53
C ALA A 146 2.25 1.26 14.49
N ASP A 147 1.94 0.70 13.30
CA ASP A 147 0.96 -0.38 13.16
C ASP A 147 1.52 -1.73 13.68
N PRO A 148 0.95 -2.30 14.77
CA PRO A 148 1.44 -3.54 15.34
C PRO A 148 1.20 -4.76 14.43
N CYS A 149 0.20 -4.71 13.54
CA CYS A 149 -0.09 -5.76 12.56
C CYS A 149 0.91 -5.78 11.40
N LYS A 150 1.79 -4.78 11.27
CA LYS A 150 2.76 -4.69 10.16
C LYS A 150 4.14 -5.10 10.61
N ILE A 151 4.64 -6.20 10.05
CA ILE A 151 6.01 -6.67 10.27
C ILE A 151 6.81 -6.27 9.03
N VAL A 152 7.74 -5.34 9.19
CA VAL A 152 8.65 -4.92 8.11
C VAL A 152 9.99 -5.62 8.31
N VAL A 153 10.29 -6.61 7.46
CA VAL A 153 11.59 -7.29 7.43
C VAL A 153 12.50 -6.52 6.49
N PHE A 154 13.55 -5.89 7.00
CA PHE A 154 14.42 -4.97 6.28
C PHE A 154 15.85 -5.48 6.18
N SER A 155 16.53 -5.14 5.08
CA SER A 155 17.96 -5.31 4.88
C SER A 155 18.59 -4.09 4.22
N SER A 156 19.75 -3.65 4.69
CA SER A 156 20.51 -2.57 4.04
C SER A 156 21.32 -3.03 2.83
N SER A 157 21.55 -4.34 2.67
CA SER A 157 22.42 -4.92 1.64
C SER A 157 21.65 -5.77 0.63
N LYS A 158 20.47 -6.27 1.00
CA LYS A 158 19.65 -7.14 0.16
C LYS A 158 18.40 -6.41 -0.33
N THR A 159 17.90 -6.84 -1.48
CA THR A 159 16.65 -6.33 -2.05
C THR A 159 15.46 -6.99 -1.39
N GLY A 160 14.32 -6.32 -1.36
CA GLY A 160 13.07 -6.90 -0.84
C GLY A 160 12.68 -8.16 -1.60
N ARG A 161 12.91 -8.18 -2.93
CA ARG A 161 12.73 -9.38 -3.75
C ARG A 161 13.60 -10.55 -3.30
N TRP A 162 14.88 -10.31 -3.01
CA TRP A 162 15.76 -11.37 -2.50
C TRP A 162 15.24 -11.92 -1.17
N ILE A 163 14.83 -11.04 -0.23
CA ILE A 163 14.25 -11.47 1.06
C ILE A 163 12.98 -12.29 0.83
N SER A 164 12.13 -11.85 -0.10
CA SER A 164 10.88 -12.51 -0.47
C SER A 164 11.12 -13.91 -1.04
N ASP A 165 12.06 -14.06 -1.98
CA ASP A 165 12.40 -15.33 -2.59
C ASP A 165 12.92 -16.32 -1.54
N GLN A 166 13.74 -15.86 -0.59
CA GLN A 166 14.20 -16.70 0.54
C GLN A 166 13.04 -17.14 1.44
N LEU A 167 12.19 -16.21 1.87
CA LEU A 167 11.02 -16.53 2.70
C LEU A 167 10.07 -17.52 2.01
N ARG A 168 9.78 -17.30 0.73
CA ARG A 168 8.82 -18.09 -0.05
C ARG A 168 9.35 -19.48 -0.41
N HIS A 169 10.57 -19.55 -0.93
CA HIS A 169 11.10 -20.80 -1.47
C HIS A 169 11.76 -21.69 -0.41
N ASP A 170 12.48 -21.11 0.55
CA ASP A 170 13.24 -21.88 1.53
C ASP A 170 12.43 -22.12 2.82
N TYR A 171 11.52 -21.19 3.19
CA TYR A 171 10.75 -21.25 4.44
C TYR A 171 9.23 -21.39 4.26
N HIS A 172 8.75 -21.28 3.02
CA HIS A 172 7.32 -21.35 2.67
C HIS A 172 6.46 -20.34 3.46
N LEU A 173 6.98 -19.11 3.56
CA LEU A 173 6.31 -17.95 4.14
C LEU A 173 6.08 -16.95 3.02
N GLU A 174 4.82 -16.65 2.73
CA GLU A 174 4.44 -15.73 1.66
C GLU A 174 4.41 -14.29 2.20
N PRO A 175 5.25 -13.38 1.68
CA PRO A 175 5.15 -11.97 2.04
C PRO A 175 3.94 -11.31 1.40
N GLU A 176 3.37 -10.32 2.08
CA GLU A 176 2.25 -9.54 1.56
C GLU A 176 2.73 -8.57 0.46
N MET A 177 3.87 -7.92 0.69
CA MET A 177 4.43 -6.92 -0.23
C MET A 177 5.96 -6.98 -0.25
N GLU A 178 6.52 -6.78 -1.44
CA GLU A 178 7.94 -6.57 -1.63
C GLU A 178 8.22 -5.06 -1.77
N GLY A 179 9.11 -4.53 -0.96
CA GLY A 179 9.67 -3.19 -1.12
C GLY A 179 11.04 -3.25 -1.79
N GLU A 180 11.72 -2.11 -1.82
CA GLU A 180 13.08 -2.01 -2.38
C GLU A 180 14.09 -2.82 -1.58
N HIS A 181 14.10 -2.63 -0.27
CA HIS A 181 15.05 -3.19 0.71
C HIS A 181 14.34 -3.89 1.88
N HIS A 182 13.04 -4.16 1.71
CA HIS A 182 12.24 -4.78 2.75
C HIS A 182 11.13 -5.62 2.15
N VAL A 183 10.52 -6.45 2.98
CA VAL A 183 9.21 -7.05 2.72
C VAL A 183 8.28 -6.73 3.87
N VAL A 184 6.98 -6.70 3.59
CA VAL A 184 5.93 -6.53 4.60
C VAL A 184 5.22 -7.86 4.80
N LEU A 185 5.07 -8.27 6.05
CA LEU A 185 4.20 -9.36 6.47
C LEU A 185 3.06 -8.78 7.30
N ILE A 186 1.91 -9.47 7.30
CA ILE A 186 0.76 -9.11 8.14
C ILE A 186 0.71 -10.08 9.33
N LEU A 187 0.64 -9.49 10.53
CA LEU A 187 0.42 -10.18 11.80
C LEU A 187 -0.99 -9.89 12.29
N THR A 188 -1.66 -10.89 12.83
CA THR A 188 -3.00 -10.80 13.39
C THR A 188 -3.07 -11.48 14.76
N GLY A 189 -4.14 -11.21 15.51
CA GLY A 189 -4.43 -11.90 16.78
C GLY A 189 -4.81 -13.38 16.61
N TYR A 190 -4.82 -13.88 15.38
CA TYR A 190 -5.17 -15.26 15.03
C TYR A 190 -3.94 -16.10 14.68
N ASP A 191 -2.77 -15.49 14.57
CA ASP A 191 -1.52 -16.19 14.33
C ASP A 191 -1.12 -17.06 15.53
N THR A 192 -0.52 -18.22 15.22
CA THR A 192 -0.11 -19.20 16.22
C THR A 192 1.34 -18.96 16.68
N SER A 193 1.66 -19.33 17.92
CA SER A 193 3.04 -19.27 18.41
C SER A 193 4.00 -20.11 17.56
N GLU A 194 3.53 -21.22 16.99
CA GLU A 194 4.30 -22.04 16.05
C GLU A 194 4.62 -21.27 14.76
N GLY A 195 3.64 -20.60 14.15
CA GLY A 195 3.83 -19.78 12.96
C GLY A 195 4.85 -18.66 13.20
N ILE A 196 4.78 -18.01 14.36
CA ILE A 196 5.74 -16.98 14.76
C ILE A 196 7.14 -17.54 14.98
N GLN A 197 7.26 -18.73 15.60
CA GLN A 197 8.56 -19.37 15.74
C GLN A 197 9.17 -19.74 14.39
N ARG A 198 8.36 -20.20 13.42
CA ARG A 198 8.80 -20.44 12.04
C ARG A 198 9.33 -19.15 11.40
N LEU A 199 8.64 -18.03 11.58
CA LEU A 199 9.08 -16.73 11.07
C LEU A 199 10.39 -16.27 11.73
N VAL A 200 10.53 -16.40 13.05
CA VAL A 200 11.78 -16.10 13.76
C VAL A 200 12.95 -16.89 13.19
N ASN A 201 12.78 -18.21 13.05
CA ASN A 201 13.81 -19.08 12.51
C ASN A 201 14.17 -18.71 11.06
N ALA A 202 13.17 -18.32 10.25
CA ALA A 202 13.39 -17.87 8.89
C ALA A 202 14.22 -16.59 8.84
N VAL A 203 13.85 -15.56 9.59
CA VAL A 203 14.59 -14.28 9.60
C VAL A 203 16.02 -14.48 10.12
N GLN A 204 16.22 -15.30 11.15
CA GLN A 204 17.54 -15.63 11.68
C GLN A 204 18.41 -16.37 10.66
N GLY A 205 17.88 -17.43 10.03
CA GLY A 205 18.62 -18.20 9.02
C GLY A 205 18.94 -17.37 7.76
N ILE A 206 18.00 -16.53 7.31
CA ILE A 206 18.24 -15.61 6.19
C ILE A 206 19.33 -14.59 6.54
N ASN A 207 19.32 -14.05 7.77
CA ASN A 207 20.38 -13.17 8.23
C ASN A 207 21.75 -13.87 8.26
N GLU A 208 21.83 -15.11 8.77
CA GLU A 208 23.07 -15.89 8.78
C GLU A 208 23.62 -16.12 7.37
N THR A 209 22.76 -16.49 6.43
CA THR A 209 23.12 -16.62 5.00
C THR A 209 23.65 -15.31 4.44
N ALA A 210 22.95 -14.19 4.69
CA ALA A 210 23.38 -12.87 4.21
C ALA A 210 24.75 -12.45 4.80
N VAL A 211 24.98 -12.69 6.09
CA VAL A 211 26.26 -12.43 6.76
C VAL A 211 27.38 -13.27 6.14
N TRP A 212 27.12 -14.55 5.89
CA TRP A 212 28.10 -15.46 5.28
C TRP A 212 28.49 -15.05 3.85
N GLU A 213 27.51 -14.70 3.01
CA GLU A 213 27.76 -14.24 1.63
C GLU A 213 28.63 -12.96 1.62
N LYS A 214 28.32 -12.03 2.53
CA LYS A 214 29.06 -10.77 2.69
C LYS A 214 30.51 -11.00 3.11
N GLN A 215 30.76 -11.90 4.06
CA GLN A 215 32.11 -12.22 4.51
C GLN A 215 32.97 -12.87 3.42
N LYS A 216 32.37 -13.65 2.52
CA LYS A 216 33.07 -14.29 1.41
C LYS A 216 33.27 -13.39 0.19
N GLY A 217 32.68 -12.19 0.16
CA GLY A 217 32.62 -11.37 -1.06
C GLY A 217 31.79 -12.04 -2.17
N GLU A 218 30.97 -13.03 -1.82
CA GLU A 218 30.03 -13.72 -2.71
C GLU A 218 28.65 -13.04 -2.68
N GLU A 219 28.56 -11.81 -2.16
CA GLU A 219 27.39 -10.97 -2.31
C GLU A 219 27.03 -10.89 -3.80
N ARG A 220 26.01 -11.67 -4.17
CA ARG A 220 25.29 -11.42 -5.41
C ARG A 220 24.72 -10.02 -5.26
N ARG A 221 25.37 -9.06 -5.91
CA ARG A 221 24.73 -7.78 -6.22
C ARG A 221 23.58 -8.14 -7.14
N ASP A 222 22.42 -8.36 -6.55
CA ASP A 222 21.20 -8.34 -7.31
C ASP A 222 21.22 -7.01 -8.07
N GLY A 223 21.18 -7.09 -9.40
CA GLY A 223 21.45 -5.96 -10.30
C GLY A 223 20.40 -4.85 -10.20
N SER A 224 19.38 -5.05 -9.35
CA SER A 224 18.46 -4.03 -8.89
C SER A 224 19.24 -2.99 -8.07
N ARG A 225 19.75 -1.98 -8.78
CA ARG A 225 19.90 -0.66 -8.17
C ARG A 225 18.56 -0.38 -7.50
N GLY A 226 18.60 -0.17 -6.20
CA GLY A 226 17.43 0.20 -5.43
C GLY A 226 16.65 1.30 -6.15
N PHE A 227 15.32 1.31 -5.97
CA PHE A 227 14.37 2.31 -6.44
C PHE A 227 14.72 3.70 -5.89
N THR A 228 15.85 4.25 -6.33
CA THR A 228 16.36 5.53 -5.88
C THR A 228 15.44 6.61 -6.44
N GLU A 229 14.75 7.28 -5.51
CA GLU A 229 13.95 8.47 -5.71
C GLU A 229 12.88 8.32 -6.80
N MET A 230 11.68 7.88 -6.40
CA MET A 230 10.48 8.40 -7.05
C MET A 230 10.65 9.91 -7.12
N THR A 231 10.81 10.43 -8.34
CA THR A 231 11.13 11.84 -8.57
C THR A 231 10.11 12.68 -7.80
N LYS A 232 10.56 13.64 -6.98
CA LYS A 232 9.68 14.67 -6.38
C LYS A 232 8.91 15.48 -7.43
N HIS A 233 9.29 15.30 -8.69
CA HIS A 233 8.59 15.80 -9.85
C HIS A 233 7.16 15.27 -9.92
N LEU A 234 6.22 16.22 -9.97
CA LEU A 234 4.82 15.95 -10.21
C LEU A 234 4.49 16.37 -11.65
N PRO A 235 4.11 15.41 -12.52
CA PRO A 235 3.70 15.72 -13.89
C PRO A 235 2.58 16.76 -13.94
N LYS A 236 2.60 17.63 -14.95
CA LYS A 236 1.58 18.68 -15.09
C LYS A 236 0.26 18.07 -15.57
N ARG A 237 -0.80 18.24 -14.79
CA ARG A 237 -2.17 17.92 -15.24
C ARG A 237 -2.60 18.88 -16.37
N ARG A 238 -2.86 18.34 -17.57
CA ARG A 238 -3.31 19.10 -18.75
C ARG A 238 -4.83 19.09 -18.93
N ILE A 239 -5.47 17.99 -18.59
CA ILE A 239 -6.93 17.83 -18.60
C ILE A 239 -7.37 17.04 -17.37
N LEU A 240 -8.67 17.02 -17.08
CA LEU A 240 -9.18 16.19 -16.00
C LEU A 240 -8.99 14.69 -16.31
N PRO A 241 -8.74 13.82 -15.31
CA PRO A 241 -8.65 12.39 -15.52
C PRO A 241 -9.87 11.78 -16.22
N THR A 242 -11.06 12.27 -15.90
CA THR A 242 -12.31 11.85 -16.56
C THR A 242 -12.35 12.23 -18.03
N GLU A 243 -11.89 13.43 -18.37
CA GLU A 243 -11.79 13.87 -19.77
C GLU A 243 -10.77 13.05 -20.56
N ALA A 244 -9.65 12.66 -19.93
CA ALA A 244 -8.66 11.80 -20.55
C ALA A 244 -9.23 10.39 -20.81
N TRP A 245 -9.95 9.86 -19.82
CA TRP A 245 -10.58 8.53 -19.88
C TRP A 245 -11.63 8.41 -20.99
N ASP A 246 -12.45 9.45 -21.21
CA ASP A 246 -13.50 9.45 -22.23
C ASP A 246 -12.97 9.68 -23.65
N ARG A 247 -11.71 10.10 -23.80
CA ARG A 247 -11.11 10.34 -25.12
C ARG A 247 -10.59 9.04 -25.73
N LYS A 248 -10.54 9.02 -27.06
CA LYS A 248 -9.88 7.93 -27.79
C LYS A 248 -8.40 7.90 -27.41
N ARG A 249 -7.88 6.72 -27.09
CA ARG A 249 -6.45 6.49 -26.85
C ARG A 249 -5.74 5.97 -28.10
N GLU A 250 -4.44 6.24 -28.17
CA GLU A 250 -3.49 5.57 -29.05
C GLU A 250 -2.25 5.16 -28.26
N TRP A 251 -1.46 4.23 -28.79
CA TRP A 251 -0.22 3.79 -28.17
C TRP A 251 0.94 4.49 -28.86
N LYS A 252 1.77 5.18 -28.08
CA LYS A 252 3.01 5.78 -28.56
C LYS A 252 4.21 5.14 -27.89
N GLU A 253 5.29 5.01 -28.65
CA GLU A 253 6.56 4.58 -28.09
C GLU A 253 7.02 5.57 -27.02
N LEU A 254 7.61 5.07 -25.93
CA LEU A 254 7.91 5.85 -24.74
C LEU A 254 8.75 7.11 -25.02
N ASN A 255 9.75 7.04 -25.90
CA ASN A 255 10.59 8.20 -26.26
C ASN A 255 9.83 9.22 -27.12
N GLU A 256 8.91 8.75 -27.96
CA GLU A 256 8.07 9.58 -28.82
C GLU A 256 6.86 10.18 -28.08
N SER A 257 6.60 9.72 -26.85
CA SER A 257 5.45 10.13 -26.06
C SER A 257 5.62 11.50 -25.38
N LYS A 258 6.82 12.10 -25.40
CA LYS A 258 7.11 13.39 -24.76
C LYS A 258 6.12 14.48 -25.20
N GLY A 259 5.51 15.16 -24.23
CA GLY A 259 4.51 16.21 -24.44
C GLY A 259 3.10 15.68 -24.76
N SER A 260 2.91 14.37 -24.87
CA SER A 260 1.58 13.77 -25.00
C SER A 260 0.88 13.72 -23.65
N ILE A 261 -0.45 13.62 -23.67
CA ILE A 261 -1.27 13.48 -22.47
C ILE A 261 -1.49 11.99 -22.21
N CYS A 262 -1.16 11.52 -21.01
CA CYS A 262 -1.41 10.14 -20.60
C CYS A 262 -2.92 9.85 -20.59
N ALA A 263 -3.33 8.75 -21.22
CA ALA A 263 -4.74 8.38 -21.31
C ALA A 263 -5.22 7.48 -20.15
N GLU A 264 -4.28 6.84 -19.44
CA GLU A 264 -4.58 5.88 -18.37
C GLU A 264 -3.60 6.05 -17.21
N MET A 265 -3.82 5.34 -16.11
CA MET A 265 -2.90 5.34 -14.98
C MET A 265 -1.71 4.41 -15.23
N LEU A 266 -0.48 4.93 -15.07
CA LEU A 266 0.76 4.15 -15.11
C LEU A 266 1.36 4.13 -13.70
N HIS A 267 1.65 2.94 -13.19
CA HIS A 267 2.15 2.76 -11.83
C HIS A 267 3.15 1.61 -11.74
N VAL A 268 4.03 1.69 -10.76
CA VAL A 268 4.95 0.58 -10.41
C VAL A 268 4.26 -0.31 -9.40
N TYR A 269 4.32 -1.63 -9.58
CA TYR A 269 3.83 -2.58 -8.60
C TYR A 269 4.91 -3.61 -8.23
N PRO A 270 5.13 -3.87 -6.93
CA PRO A 270 4.74 -3.07 -5.76
C PRO A 270 5.47 -1.71 -5.71
N PRO A 271 4.99 -0.69 -4.95
CA PRO A 271 3.85 -0.69 -4.03
C PRO A 271 2.49 -0.31 -4.67
N GLY A 272 2.43 -0.03 -5.97
CA GLY A 272 1.19 0.38 -6.65
C GLY A 272 0.94 1.88 -6.68
N ILE A 273 1.96 2.72 -6.39
CA ILE A 273 1.82 4.17 -6.42
C ILE A 273 1.90 4.68 -7.87
N PRO A 274 0.96 5.52 -8.33
CA PRO A 274 0.99 6.10 -9.67
C PRO A 274 2.24 6.93 -9.94
N LEU A 275 2.87 6.69 -11.09
CA LEU A 275 3.84 7.60 -11.71
C LEU A 275 3.15 8.63 -12.59
N LEU A 276 2.07 8.22 -13.25
CA LEU A 276 1.21 9.06 -14.07
C LEU A 276 -0.24 8.68 -13.83
N VAL A 277 -1.08 9.69 -13.74
CA VAL A 277 -2.54 9.59 -13.77
C VAL A 277 -3.03 10.08 -15.13
N ALA A 278 -4.16 9.53 -15.59
CA ALA A 278 -4.81 9.98 -16.81
C ALA A 278 -5.01 11.52 -16.79
N GLY A 279 -4.69 12.19 -17.90
CA GLY A 279 -4.78 13.64 -18.05
C GLY A 279 -3.49 14.40 -17.72
N GLU A 280 -2.47 13.74 -17.17
CA GLU A 280 -1.15 14.32 -16.96
C GLU A 280 -0.28 14.28 -18.23
N GLU A 281 0.61 15.26 -18.38
CA GLU A 281 1.59 15.29 -19.45
C GLU A 281 2.73 14.31 -19.20
N ILE A 282 3.11 13.56 -20.23
CA ILE A 282 4.30 12.73 -20.22
C ILE A 282 5.50 13.61 -20.58
N ASP A 283 6.25 14.07 -19.58
CA ASP A 283 7.44 14.89 -19.81
C ASP A 283 8.75 14.09 -19.77
N ALA A 284 9.88 14.79 -19.95
CA ALA A 284 11.18 14.17 -20.05
C ALA A 284 11.63 13.50 -18.74
N GLU A 285 11.25 14.06 -17.59
CA GLU A 285 11.62 13.53 -16.29
C GLU A 285 10.85 12.24 -16.00
N THR A 286 9.56 12.23 -16.30
CA THR A 286 8.73 11.01 -16.20
C THR A 286 9.26 9.89 -17.11
N ILE A 287 9.61 10.20 -18.36
CA ILE A 287 10.19 9.21 -19.29
C ILE A 287 11.51 8.65 -18.73
N LEU A 288 12.36 9.50 -18.16
CA LEU A 288 13.63 9.07 -17.56
C LEU A 288 13.39 8.14 -16.37
N ALA A 289 12.48 8.52 -15.46
CA ALA A 289 12.11 7.72 -14.30
C ALA A 289 11.58 6.34 -14.73
N MET A 290 10.64 6.30 -15.68
CA MET A 290 10.12 5.03 -16.20
C MET A 290 11.22 4.14 -16.77
N LYS A 291 12.18 4.69 -17.53
CA LYS A 291 13.31 3.92 -18.04
C LYS A 291 14.21 3.36 -16.95
N GLN A 292 14.52 4.16 -15.93
CA GLN A 292 15.34 3.72 -14.80
C GLN A 292 14.66 2.56 -14.07
N LEU A 293 13.35 2.66 -13.85
CA LEU A 293 12.54 1.61 -13.23
C LEU A 293 12.54 0.32 -14.07
N LEU A 294 12.34 0.42 -15.39
CA LEU A 294 12.39 -0.73 -16.29
C LEU A 294 13.78 -1.39 -16.30
N GLN A 295 14.85 -0.60 -16.28
CA GLN A 295 16.23 -1.09 -16.20
C GLN A 295 16.52 -1.78 -14.87
N ALA A 296 15.89 -1.33 -13.79
CA ALA A 296 15.96 -1.96 -12.47
C ALA A 296 15.08 -3.22 -12.35
N GLY A 297 14.35 -3.60 -13.40
CA GLY A 297 13.48 -4.78 -13.42
C GLY A 297 12.13 -4.58 -12.74
N ALA A 298 11.71 -3.32 -12.53
CA ALA A 298 10.42 -3.00 -11.94
C ALA A 298 9.25 -3.44 -12.83
N ASN A 299 8.18 -3.92 -12.20
CA ASN A 299 6.95 -4.25 -12.90
C ASN A 299 6.07 -3.00 -13.05
N LEU A 300 6.17 -2.35 -14.20
CA LEU A 300 5.33 -1.22 -14.59
C LEU A 300 4.02 -1.71 -15.22
N GLN A 301 2.90 -1.27 -14.67
CA GLN A 301 1.55 -1.55 -15.19
C GLN A 301 1.03 -0.40 -16.06
N GLY A 302 0.10 -0.72 -16.96
CA GLY A 302 -0.49 0.23 -17.90
C GLY A 302 0.34 0.48 -19.16
N ILE A 303 1.47 -0.22 -19.33
CA ILE A 303 2.33 -0.15 -20.52
C ILE A 303 2.14 -1.36 -21.44
N ARG A 304 2.62 -1.27 -22.68
CA ARG A 304 2.73 -2.41 -23.61
C ARG A 304 4.17 -2.63 -24.05
N TRP A 305 4.54 -3.90 -24.13
CA TRP A 305 5.79 -4.33 -24.74
C TRP A 305 5.53 -4.85 -26.16
N GLN A 306 6.21 -4.28 -27.15
CA GLN A 306 6.16 -4.73 -28.53
C GLN A 306 7.53 -4.56 -29.18
N GLU A 307 8.07 -5.62 -29.78
CA GLU A 307 9.36 -5.61 -30.51
C GLU A 307 10.52 -5.02 -29.68
N GLY A 308 10.57 -5.33 -28.38
CA GLY A 308 11.61 -4.84 -27.47
C GLY A 308 11.48 -3.35 -27.10
N ARG A 309 10.38 -2.70 -27.47
CA ARG A 309 10.09 -1.30 -27.13
C ARG A 309 8.89 -1.20 -26.19
N VAL A 310 8.88 -0.13 -25.40
CA VAL A 310 7.81 0.19 -24.47
C VAL A 310 6.89 1.22 -25.09
N TYR A 311 5.59 0.95 -25.03
CA TYR A 311 4.54 1.83 -25.49
C TYR A 311 3.65 2.25 -24.32
N VAL A 312 3.26 3.52 -24.33
CA VAL A 312 2.38 4.13 -23.33
C VAL A 312 1.08 4.61 -23.97
N PRO A 313 -0.04 4.54 -23.23
CA PRO A 313 -1.34 5.00 -23.72
C PRO A 313 -1.41 6.52 -23.64
N VAL A 314 -1.65 7.16 -24.78
CA VAL A 314 -1.80 8.61 -24.87
C VAL A 314 -3.15 8.99 -25.45
N VAL A 315 -3.64 10.16 -25.08
CA VAL A 315 -4.86 10.74 -25.64
C VAL A 315 -4.62 11.06 -27.12
N LYS A 316 -5.47 10.52 -28.00
CA LYS A 316 -5.41 10.74 -29.44
C LYS A 316 -5.80 12.19 -29.75
N ASN A 317 -4.88 12.94 -30.37
CA ASN A 317 -5.03 14.38 -30.60
C ASN A 317 -6.32 14.76 -31.37
N LYS A 318 -7.05 15.73 -30.82
CA LYS A 318 -7.28 17.02 -31.49
C LYS A 318 -6.50 18.08 -30.70
N PRO A 319 -5.96 19.15 -31.33
CA PRO A 319 -5.11 20.12 -30.67
C PRO A 319 -5.80 20.69 -29.43
N LEU A 320 -5.03 20.84 -28.35
CA LEU A 320 -5.45 21.53 -27.15
C LEU A 320 -5.98 22.92 -27.55
N PRO A 321 -7.24 23.28 -27.25
CA PRO A 321 -7.56 24.70 -27.24
C PRO A 321 -6.63 25.33 -26.20
N ASN A 322 -5.98 26.43 -26.57
CA ASN A 322 -5.21 27.28 -25.66
C ASN A 322 -6.13 27.75 -24.53
N LEU A 323 -6.28 26.96 -23.49
CA LEU A 323 -6.87 27.39 -22.23
C LEU A 323 -5.75 27.98 -21.41
N CYS A 324 -5.47 29.26 -21.68
CA CYS A 324 -4.95 30.16 -20.66
C CYS A 324 -5.94 30.10 -19.50
N LEU A 325 -5.59 29.38 -18.43
CA LEU A 325 -6.21 29.57 -17.13
C LEU A 325 -5.31 30.53 -16.37
N SER A 326 -5.79 31.77 -16.27
CA SER A 326 -5.34 32.82 -15.35
C SER A 326 -5.58 32.45 -13.91
#